data_AF-A0A2C5YMK0-F1
#
_entry.id   AF-A0A2C5YMK0-F1
#
_cell.length_a   1.000
_cell.length_b   1.000
_cell.length_c   1.000
_cell.angle_alpha   90.00
_cell.angle_beta   90.00
_cell.angle_gamma   90.00
#
_symmetry.space_group_name_H-M   'P 1'
#
loop_
_entity.id
_entity.type
_entity.pdbx_description
1 polymer ?
#
loop_
_entity_poly.entity_id
_entity_poly.type
_entity_poly.pdbx_seq_one_letter_code
_entity_poly.pdbx_strand_id
1 'polypeptide(L)'
;MKEMLLTYNEHNRSLGYVQGMSDLLSPLYATLQDDALAFWAFANFMQRMQRNFLRDQSGMRAQLLALDQLVALMDPPLWEHLGKTDSTNFFFMFRMVLVWYKREFVWGDVLTLWERLWTDWLSSEMHLFIALAILEKHRDVMMQHLKAFDEVLKYVNELANTMDLESTLLRAESLFRRFQRLVDAIDKRDNFPAPSSAAATAARDVQHRNTSVTPELRRLLGREPDLCVEGS
;
A
#
# COMPACT_ATOMS: atom_id res chain seq x y z
N MET A 1 22.23 6.30 -15.66
CA MET A 1 20.75 6.18 -15.52
C MET A 1 20.01 5.78 -16.80
N LYS A 2 20.03 6.57 -17.90
CA LYS A 2 19.29 6.21 -19.13
C LYS A 2 19.70 4.83 -19.69
N GLU A 3 21.01 4.58 -19.80
CA GLU A 3 21.53 3.30 -20.28
C GLU A 3 21.07 2.12 -19.41
N MET A 4 21.06 2.25 -18.08
CA MET A 4 20.57 1.19 -17.17
C MET A 4 19.10 0.85 -17.38
N LEU A 5 18.25 1.85 -17.61
CA LEU A 5 16.83 1.62 -17.87
C LEU A 5 16.64 0.94 -19.23
N LEU A 6 17.48 1.25 -20.22
CA LEU A 6 17.51 0.54 -21.50
C LEU A 6 18.00 -0.90 -21.32
N THR A 7 19.05 -1.13 -20.53
CA THR A 7 19.53 -2.48 -20.19
C THR A 7 18.45 -3.28 -19.46
N TYR A 8 17.69 -2.65 -18.55
CA TYR A 8 16.60 -3.32 -17.85
C TYR A 8 15.44 -3.66 -18.81
N ASN A 9 15.12 -2.79 -19.77
CA ASN A 9 14.13 -3.08 -20.82
C ASN A 9 14.54 -4.30 -21.67
N GLU A 10 15.83 -4.48 -21.94
CA GLU A 10 16.34 -5.70 -22.61
C GLU A 10 16.33 -6.93 -21.70
N HIS A 11 16.55 -6.76 -20.39
CA HIS A 11 16.48 -7.83 -19.40
C HIS A 11 15.04 -8.32 -19.20
N ASN A 12 14.07 -7.41 -19.08
CA ASN A 12 12.66 -7.68 -18.89
C ASN A 12 11.84 -7.05 -20.02
N ARG A 13 11.80 -7.77 -21.15
CA ARG A 13 11.15 -7.33 -22.41
C ARG A 13 9.63 -7.28 -22.33
N SER A 14 9.02 -8.00 -21.39
CA SER A 14 7.56 -8.06 -21.26
C SER A 14 7.00 -6.77 -20.63
N LEU A 15 7.72 -6.20 -19.66
CA LEU A 15 7.34 -4.95 -19.01
C LEU A 15 7.78 -3.72 -19.83
N GLY A 16 9.06 -3.68 -20.16
CA GLY A 16 9.77 -2.54 -20.71
C GLY A 16 9.90 -1.33 -19.78
N TYR A 17 10.17 -0.14 -20.33
CA TYR A 17 10.29 1.09 -19.55
C TYR A 17 8.93 1.78 -19.37
N VAL A 18 8.61 2.11 -18.11
CA VAL A 18 7.43 2.86 -17.70
C VAL A 18 7.85 4.06 -16.85
N GLN A 19 7.17 5.20 -17.04
CA GLN A 19 7.43 6.40 -16.24
C GLN A 19 7.22 6.09 -14.75
N GLY A 20 8.19 6.50 -13.93
CA GLY A 20 8.26 6.18 -12.49
C GLY A 20 9.36 5.18 -12.15
N MET A 21 9.79 4.34 -13.10
CA MET A 21 10.94 3.43 -12.88
C MET A 21 12.25 4.19 -12.63
N SER A 22 12.42 5.37 -13.24
CA SER A 22 13.56 6.24 -12.96
C SER A 22 13.58 6.77 -11.53
N ASP A 23 12.40 6.99 -10.92
CA ASP A 23 12.28 7.38 -9.52
C ASP A 23 12.76 6.25 -8.60
N LEU A 24 12.51 4.99 -8.97
CA LEU A 24 13.01 3.81 -8.25
C LEU A 24 14.51 3.59 -8.42
N LEU A 25 15.05 3.79 -9.62
CA LEU A 25 16.47 3.63 -9.90
C LEU A 25 17.33 4.72 -9.24
N SER A 26 16.83 5.96 -9.15
CA SER A 26 17.66 7.11 -8.75
C SER A 26 18.34 6.98 -7.37
N PRO A 27 17.71 6.48 -6.29
CA PRO A 27 18.34 6.34 -4.99
C PRO A 27 19.35 5.20 -4.93
N LEU A 28 19.07 4.10 -5.65
CA LEU A 28 20.01 2.99 -5.78
C LEU A 28 21.28 3.43 -6.50
N TYR A 29 21.13 4.13 -7.63
CA TYR A 29 22.26 4.62 -8.41
C TYR A 29 23.13 5.60 -7.61
N ALA A 30 22.49 6.57 -6.96
CA ALA A 30 23.18 7.57 -6.17
C ALA A 30 23.86 7.01 -4.91
N THR A 31 23.35 5.92 -4.34
CA THR A 31 23.93 5.30 -3.14
C THR A 31 25.07 4.34 -3.48
N LEU A 32 24.89 3.52 -4.52
CA LEU A 32 25.84 2.46 -4.86
C LEU A 32 27.05 2.97 -5.66
N GLN A 33 26.87 4.02 -6.49
CA GLN A 33 27.95 4.63 -7.28
C GLN A 33 28.74 3.65 -8.18
N ASP A 34 28.15 2.49 -8.49
CA ASP A 34 28.70 1.46 -9.36
C ASP A 34 27.60 0.97 -10.31
N ASP A 35 27.93 0.94 -11.60
CA ASP A 35 26.92 0.67 -12.62
C ASP A 35 26.35 -0.75 -12.55
N ALA A 36 27.20 -1.74 -12.31
CA ALA A 36 26.79 -3.14 -12.26
C ALA A 36 25.98 -3.44 -10.98
N LEU A 37 26.44 -2.95 -9.83
CA LEU A 37 25.74 -3.09 -8.56
C LEU A 37 24.39 -2.37 -8.59
N ALA A 38 24.34 -1.14 -9.10
CA ALA A 38 23.08 -0.40 -9.21
C ALA A 38 22.08 -1.08 -10.16
N PHE A 39 22.56 -1.64 -11.27
CA PHE A 39 21.72 -2.42 -12.16
C PHE A 39 21.12 -3.64 -11.47
N TRP A 40 21.92 -4.47 -10.82
CA TRP A 40 21.41 -5.68 -10.17
C TRP A 40 20.56 -5.37 -8.93
N ALA A 41 20.89 -4.33 -8.17
CA ALA A 41 20.03 -3.86 -7.09
C ALA A 41 18.66 -3.40 -7.63
N PHE A 42 18.65 -2.67 -8.75
CA PHE A 42 17.41 -2.24 -9.39
C PHE A 42 16.61 -3.42 -9.96
N ALA A 43 17.27 -4.36 -10.64
CA ALA A 43 16.62 -5.56 -11.19
C ALA A 43 15.96 -6.39 -10.08
N ASN A 44 16.65 -6.62 -8.96
CA ASN A 44 16.08 -7.31 -7.80
C ASN A 44 14.94 -6.52 -7.16
N PHE A 45 15.06 -5.19 -7.03
CA PHE A 45 13.97 -4.37 -6.52
C PHE A 45 12.73 -4.43 -7.43
N MET A 46 12.93 -4.48 -8.74
CA MET A 46 11.86 -4.61 -9.71
C MET A 46 11.15 -5.97 -9.66
N GLN A 47 11.74 -7.05 -9.15
CA GLN A 47 11.00 -8.31 -8.93
C GLN A 47 9.76 -8.11 -8.03
N ARG A 48 9.84 -7.15 -7.09
CA ARG A 48 8.74 -6.76 -6.21
C ARG A 48 7.88 -5.64 -6.81
N MET A 49 8.50 -4.68 -7.48
CA MET A 49 7.82 -3.46 -7.94
C MET A 49 7.19 -3.59 -9.33
N GLN A 50 7.59 -4.56 -10.16
CA GLN A 50 7.17 -4.64 -11.56
C GLN A 50 5.65 -4.76 -11.74
N ARG A 51 4.95 -5.41 -10.80
CA ARG A 51 3.47 -5.49 -10.83
C ARG A 51 2.80 -4.11 -10.84
N ASN A 52 3.46 -3.08 -10.30
CA ASN A 52 2.94 -1.71 -10.28
C ASN A 52 3.00 -1.03 -11.66
N PHE A 53 3.83 -1.54 -12.56
CA PHE A 53 4.10 -0.95 -13.87
C PHE A 53 3.49 -1.75 -15.03
N LEU A 54 2.68 -2.78 -14.74
CA LEU A 54 1.99 -3.55 -15.77
C LEU A 54 1.05 -2.65 -16.59
N ARG A 55 0.96 -2.91 -17.90
CA ARG A 55 0.16 -2.11 -18.84
C ARG A 55 -1.32 -2.10 -18.52
N ASP A 56 -1.83 -3.20 -17.98
CA ASP A 56 -3.22 -3.35 -17.55
C ASP A 56 -3.51 -2.75 -16.16
N GLN A 57 -2.47 -2.23 -15.49
CA GLN A 57 -2.51 -1.66 -14.14
C GLN A 57 -3.04 -2.61 -13.06
N SER A 58 -3.02 -3.93 -13.33
CA SER A 58 -3.59 -4.94 -12.44
C SER A 58 -2.98 -4.90 -11.03
N GLY A 59 -1.65 -4.80 -10.91
CA GLY A 59 -0.96 -4.72 -9.62
C GLY A 59 -1.30 -3.47 -8.81
N MET A 60 -1.37 -2.29 -9.46
CA MET A 60 -1.79 -1.06 -8.80
C MET A 60 -3.25 -1.10 -8.36
N ARG A 61 -4.15 -1.61 -9.22
CA ARG A 61 -5.58 -1.76 -8.87
C ARG A 61 -5.77 -2.70 -7.68
N ALA A 62 -5.01 -3.80 -7.63
CA ALA A 62 -5.05 -4.73 -6.51
C ALA A 62 -4.60 -4.07 -5.19
N GLN A 63 -3.53 -3.26 -5.21
CA GLN A 63 -3.07 -2.54 -4.02
C GLN A 63 -4.05 -1.45 -3.56
N LEU A 64 -4.64 -0.69 -4.48
CA LEU A 64 -5.64 0.32 -4.15
C LEU A 64 -6.94 -0.32 -3.62
N LEU A 65 -7.35 -1.46 -4.17
CA LEU A 65 -8.46 -2.25 -3.64
C LEU A 65 -8.17 -2.79 -2.23
N ALA A 66 -6.94 -3.28 -2.00
CA ALA A 66 -6.54 -3.72 -0.67
C ALA A 66 -6.52 -2.54 0.33
N LEU A 67 -6.09 -1.35 -0.10
CA LEU A 67 -6.15 -0.13 0.72
C LEU A 67 -7.59 0.29 1.01
N ASP A 68 -8.50 0.22 0.03
CA ASP A 68 -9.93 0.48 0.21
C ASP A 68 -10.53 -0.42 1.28
N GLN A 69 -10.34 -1.73 1.15
CA GLN A 69 -10.81 -2.71 2.14
C GLN A 69 -10.16 -2.49 3.52
N LEU A 70 -8.88 -2.09 3.56
CA LEU A 70 -8.15 -1.84 4.79
C LEU A 70 -8.71 -0.60 5.51
N VAL A 71 -8.98 0.49 4.80
CA VAL A 71 -9.58 1.71 5.36
C VAL A 71 -11.02 1.43 5.81
N ALA A 72 -11.80 0.69 5.01
CA ALA A 72 -13.16 0.28 5.38
C ALA A 72 -13.21 -0.47 6.71
N LEU A 73 -12.24 -1.35 6.98
CA LEU A 73 -12.15 -2.11 8.23
C LEU A 73 -11.60 -1.27 9.39
N MET A 74 -10.58 -0.44 9.14
CA MET A 74 -9.79 0.23 10.19
C MET A 74 -10.34 1.58 10.63
N ASP A 75 -10.96 2.33 9.70
CA ASP A 75 -11.58 3.64 9.92
C ASP A 75 -12.86 3.81 9.07
N PRO A 76 -13.96 3.13 9.44
CA PRO A 76 -15.23 3.21 8.71
C PRO A 76 -15.78 4.64 8.50
N PRO A 77 -15.67 5.57 9.47
CA PRO A 77 -16.11 6.96 9.26
C PRO A 77 -15.35 7.68 8.14
N LEU A 78 -14.02 7.49 8.06
CA LEU A 78 -13.23 8.05 6.97
C LEU A 78 -13.60 7.41 5.63
N TRP A 79 -13.77 6.09 5.61
CA TRP A 79 -14.19 5.36 4.41
C TRP A 79 -15.54 5.85 3.87
N GLU A 80 -16.54 6.02 4.75
CA GLU A 80 -17.86 6.53 4.36
C GLU A 80 -17.77 7.96 3.80
N HIS A 81 -16.91 8.79 4.39
CA HIS A 81 -16.65 10.13 3.88
C HIS A 81 -16.03 10.10 2.48
N LEU A 82 -15.02 9.26 2.25
CA LEU A 82 -14.40 9.08 0.93
C LEU A 82 -15.41 8.57 -0.11
N GLY A 83 -16.42 7.79 0.30
CA GLY A 83 -17.56 7.42 -0.55
C GLY A 83 -18.40 8.61 -0.99
N LYS A 84 -18.61 9.59 -0.10
CA LYS A 84 -19.37 10.82 -0.41
C LYS A 84 -18.60 11.77 -1.32
N THR A 85 -17.27 11.72 -1.32
CA THR A 85 -16.40 12.56 -2.16
C THR A 85 -15.97 11.87 -3.46
N ASP A 86 -16.57 10.73 -3.82
CA ASP A 86 -16.20 9.90 -4.99
C ASP A 86 -14.71 9.51 -5.03
N SER A 87 -14.19 9.14 -3.86
CA SER A 87 -12.76 8.94 -3.59
C SER A 87 -12.42 7.50 -3.18
N THR A 88 -13.35 6.55 -3.29
CA THR A 88 -13.17 5.14 -2.91
C THR A 88 -12.27 4.32 -3.84
N ASN A 89 -11.89 4.88 -5.00
CA ASN A 89 -10.88 4.27 -5.87
C ASN A 89 -9.43 4.55 -5.41
N PHE A 90 -9.24 5.44 -4.41
CA PHE A 90 -7.94 5.82 -3.85
C PHE A 90 -6.92 6.31 -4.88
N PHE A 91 -7.34 6.85 -6.04
CA PHE A 91 -6.39 7.34 -7.05
C PHE A 91 -5.48 8.48 -6.54
N PHE A 92 -5.89 9.22 -5.51
CA PHE A 92 -5.03 10.20 -4.85
C PHE A 92 -3.82 9.59 -4.13
N MET A 93 -3.83 8.28 -3.83
CA MET A 93 -2.68 7.54 -3.29
C MET A 93 -1.81 6.87 -4.36
N PHE A 94 -2.24 6.88 -5.63
CA PHE A 94 -1.60 6.14 -6.72
C PHE A 94 -0.11 6.48 -6.84
N ARG A 95 0.24 7.77 -6.85
CA ARG A 95 1.63 8.25 -6.96
C ARG A 95 2.51 7.74 -5.81
N MET A 96 1.98 7.75 -4.59
CA MET A 96 2.72 7.34 -3.39
C MET A 96 3.05 5.84 -3.45
N VAL A 97 2.05 5.02 -3.79
CA VAL A 97 2.18 3.56 -3.84
C VAL A 97 3.03 3.11 -5.04
N LEU A 98 2.86 3.74 -6.22
CA LEU A 98 3.57 3.40 -7.46
C LEU A 98 5.09 3.44 -7.29
N VAL A 99 5.61 4.49 -6.63
CA VAL A 99 7.06 4.72 -6.48
C VAL A 99 7.51 4.71 -5.02
N TRP A 100 6.81 3.97 -4.15
CA TRP A 100 7.14 3.81 -2.72
C TRP A 100 7.56 5.13 -2.04
N TYR A 101 6.67 6.11 -2.11
CA TYR A 101 6.77 7.41 -1.45
C TYR A 101 8.00 8.25 -1.81
N LYS A 102 8.74 7.90 -2.87
CA LYS A 102 9.95 8.62 -3.33
C LYS A 102 9.73 10.12 -3.57
N ARG A 103 8.49 10.50 -3.86
CA ARG A 103 8.08 11.87 -4.16
C ARG A 103 7.44 12.59 -2.96
N GLU A 104 7.30 11.91 -1.81
CA GLU A 104 6.65 12.48 -0.62
C GLU A 104 7.60 12.78 0.52
N PHE A 105 8.75 12.11 0.56
CA PHE A 105 9.76 12.30 1.59
C PHE A 105 11.04 12.90 1.00
N VAL A 106 11.78 13.60 1.86
CA VAL A 106 13.11 14.11 1.52
C VAL A 106 14.07 12.93 1.29
N TRP A 107 15.19 13.20 0.61
CA TRP A 107 16.11 12.15 0.17
C TRP A 107 16.55 11.16 1.27
N GLY A 108 17.02 11.66 2.42
CA GLY A 108 17.47 10.81 3.52
C GLY A 108 16.36 9.93 4.10
N ASP A 109 15.15 10.47 4.16
CA ASP A 109 13.96 9.75 4.64
C ASP A 109 13.55 8.65 3.66
N VAL A 110 13.66 8.88 2.35
CA VAL A 110 13.38 7.83 1.35
C VAL A 110 14.31 6.64 1.53
N LEU A 111 15.62 6.88 1.73
CA LEU A 111 16.58 5.80 1.95
C LEU A 111 16.23 4.99 3.20
N THR A 112 15.99 5.69 4.31
CA THR A 112 15.60 5.08 5.59
C THR A 112 14.29 4.29 5.48
N LEU A 113 13.32 4.84 4.75
CA LEU A 113 12.03 4.19 4.49
C LEU A 113 12.22 2.89 3.71
N TRP A 114 12.99 2.91 2.63
CA TRP A 114 13.21 1.75 1.78
C TRP A 114 13.99 0.64 2.51
N GLU A 115 15.03 1.00 3.27
CA GLU A 115 15.74 0.05 4.13
C GLU A 115 14.78 -0.69 5.06
N ARG A 116 13.84 0.03 5.70
CA ARG A 116 12.83 -0.59 6.57
C ARG A 116 11.83 -1.45 5.80
N LEU A 117 11.33 -0.98 4.66
CA LEU A 117 10.38 -1.73 3.82
C LEU A 117 10.98 -3.05 3.30
N TRP A 118 12.25 -3.06 2.91
CA TRP A 118 12.92 -4.27 2.42
C TRP A 118 13.18 -5.33 3.51
N THR A 119 13.06 -4.99 4.79
CA THR A 119 13.19 -5.99 5.87
C THR A 119 12.00 -6.94 5.97
N ASP A 120 10.84 -6.55 5.43
CA ASP A 120 9.57 -7.27 5.57
C ASP A 120 9.26 -7.68 7.02
N TRP A 121 9.72 -6.87 7.99
CA TRP A 121 9.77 -7.24 9.41
C TRP A 121 8.39 -7.57 9.99
N LEU A 122 7.38 -6.75 9.68
CA LEU A 122 6.00 -6.99 10.11
C LEU A 122 5.18 -7.65 9.00
N SER A 123 5.30 -7.13 7.78
CA SER A 123 4.53 -7.54 6.60
C SER A 123 5.26 -7.12 5.33
N SER A 124 5.07 -7.87 4.24
CA SER A 124 5.52 -7.49 2.90
C SER A 124 4.66 -6.39 2.27
N GLU A 125 3.49 -6.10 2.83
CA GLU A 125 2.59 -5.05 2.38
C GLU A 125 2.61 -3.83 3.32
N MET A 126 3.70 -3.64 4.08
CA MET A 126 3.86 -2.53 5.03
C MET A 126 3.70 -1.14 4.40
N HIS A 127 3.98 -1.02 3.10
CA HIS A 127 3.73 0.19 2.32
C HIS A 127 2.25 0.60 2.30
N LEU A 128 1.29 -0.32 2.42
CA LEU A 128 -0.14 0.01 2.52
C LEU A 128 -0.53 0.49 3.92
N PHE A 129 0.15 0.02 4.97
CA PHE A 129 -0.05 0.53 6.33
C PHE A 129 0.54 1.93 6.51
N ILE A 130 1.58 2.29 5.75
CA ILE A 130 2.06 3.68 5.66
C ILE A 130 0.99 4.57 5.01
N ALA A 131 0.34 4.10 3.93
CA ALA A 131 -0.77 4.82 3.32
C ALA A 131 -1.91 5.04 4.33
N LEU A 132 -2.31 3.99 5.05
CA LEU A 132 -3.30 4.10 6.12
C LEU A 132 -2.87 5.06 7.23
N ALA A 133 -1.59 5.08 7.62
CA ALA A 133 -1.09 6.00 8.64
C ALA A 133 -1.15 7.46 8.21
N ILE A 134 -0.85 7.76 6.93
CA ILE A 134 -1.00 9.09 6.36
C ILE A 134 -2.48 9.49 6.38
N LEU A 135 -3.37 8.61 5.93
CA LEU A 135 -4.81 8.88 5.91
C LEU A 135 -5.36 9.13 7.32
N GLU A 136 -5.02 8.30 8.29
CA GLU A 136 -5.48 8.44 9.66
C GLU A 136 -4.96 9.73 10.31
N LYS A 137 -3.71 10.13 10.02
CA LYS A 137 -3.14 11.40 10.52
C LYS A 137 -3.88 12.63 10.00
N HIS A 138 -4.42 12.55 8.78
CA HIS A 138 -5.06 13.66 8.09
C HIS A 138 -6.60 13.58 8.05
N ARG A 139 -7.18 12.54 8.67
CA ARG A 139 -8.61 12.21 8.60
C ARG A 139 -9.53 13.37 8.98
N ASP A 140 -9.17 14.13 10.00
CA ASP A 140 -10.04 15.19 10.52
C ASP A 140 -10.12 16.34 9.53
N VAL A 141 -8.99 16.72 8.92
CA VAL A 141 -8.96 17.74 7.86
C VAL A 141 -9.76 17.29 6.65
N MET A 142 -9.57 16.03 6.23
CA MET A 142 -10.28 15.45 5.09
C MET A 142 -11.80 15.51 5.32
N MET A 143 -12.29 14.96 6.43
CA MET A 143 -13.73 14.86 6.69
C MET A 143 -14.40 16.22 6.94
N GLN A 144 -13.71 17.14 7.61
CA GLN A 144 -14.27 18.44 7.95
C GLN A 144 -14.31 19.36 6.73
N HIS A 145 -13.23 19.41 5.94
CA HIS A 145 -13.02 20.47 4.96
C HIS A 145 -13.14 20.03 3.51
N LEU A 146 -12.89 18.76 3.18
CA LEU A 146 -12.86 18.31 1.79
C LEU A 146 -14.22 17.69 1.44
N LYS A 147 -14.78 18.07 0.29
CA LYS A 147 -16.13 17.65 -0.15
C LYS A 147 -16.14 17.04 -1.55
N ALA A 148 -15.03 17.12 -2.29
CA ALA A 148 -14.90 16.57 -3.62
C ALA A 148 -13.54 15.89 -3.84
N PHE A 149 -13.47 15.00 -4.82
CA PHE A 149 -12.26 14.22 -5.14
C PHE A 149 -11.05 15.10 -5.47
N ASP A 150 -11.23 16.19 -6.21
CA ASP A 150 -10.15 17.10 -6.59
C ASP A 150 -9.56 17.85 -5.39
N GLU A 151 -10.38 18.19 -4.38
CA GLU A 151 -9.92 18.75 -3.11
C GLU A 151 -9.10 17.74 -2.31
N VAL A 152 -9.56 16.48 -2.23
CA VAL A 152 -8.81 15.38 -1.61
C VAL A 152 -7.47 15.17 -2.30
N LEU A 153 -7.48 15.07 -3.63
CA LEU A 153 -6.28 14.89 -4.44
C LEU A 153 -5.29 16.05 -4.27
N LYS A 154 -5.79 17.29 -4.28
CA LYS A 154 -4.97 18.49 -4.08
C LYS A 154 -4.32 18.47 -2.70
N TYR A 155 -5.11 18.24 -1.65
CA TYR A 155 -4.63 18.21 -0.28
C TYR A 155 -3.54 17.14 -0.08
N VAL A 156 -3.78 15.92 -0.55
CA VAL A 156 -2.82 14.81 -0.42
C VAL A 156 -1.52 15.10 -1.19
N ASN A 157 -1.60 15.76 -2.35
CA ASN A 157 -0.39 16.18 -3.07
C ASN A 157 0.39 17.28 -2.36
N GLU A 158 -0.29 18.19 -1.65
CA GLU A 158 0.35 19.24 -0.85
C GLU A 158 1.05 18.71 0.40
N LEU A 159 0.83 17.44 0.79
CA LEU A 159 1.56 16.80 1.89
C LEU A 159 3.02 16.48 1.55
N ALA A 160 3.39 16.48 0.26
CA ALA A 160 4.74 16.13 -0.17
C ALA A 160 5.80 17.00 0.52
N ASN A 161 6.82 16.35 1.09
CA ASN A 161 7.92 16.93 1.87
C ASN A 161 7.50 17.64 3.18
N THR A 162 6.26 17.47 3.65
CA THR A 162 5.80 18.01 4.95
C THR A 162 5.64 16.93 6.03
N MET A 163 5.71 15.66 5.63
CA MET A 163 5.47 14.53 6.51
C MET A 163 6.74 14.10 7.25
N ASP A 164 6.61 13.95 8.58
CA ASP A 164 7.65 13.35 9.42
C ASP A 164 7.65 11.82 9.26
N LEU A 165 8.79 11.26 8.82
CA LEU A 165 8.93 9.83 8.54
C LEU A 165 8.74 8.98 9.80
N GLU A 166 9.44 9.29 10.89
CA GLU A 166 9.44 8.46 12.10
C GLU A 166 8.06 8.37 12.74
N SER A 167 7.36 9.50 12.89
CA SER A 167 5.98 9.52 13.38
C SER A 167 5.05 8.71 12.48
N THR A 168 5.25 8.77 11.16
CA THR A 168 4.44 8.04 10.19
C THR A 168 4.67 6.53 10.31
N LEU A 169 5.92 6.10 10.43
CA LEU A 169 6.28 4.69 10.59
C LEU A 169 5.78 4.09 11.92
N LEU A 170 5.97 4.81 13.03
CA LEU A 170 5.46 4.40 14.34
C LEU A 170 3.93 4.20 14.34
N ARG A 171 3.22 5.11 13.66
CA ARG A 171 1.77 5.02 13.48
C ARG A 171 1.39 3.84 12.59
N ALA A 172 2.10 3.63 11.49
CA ALA A 172 1.87 2.51 10.58
C ALA A 172 2.04 1.16 11.31
N GLU A 173 3.08 0.99 12.13
CA GLU A 173 3.25 -0.24 12.92
C GLU A 173 2.13 -0.43 13.96
N SER A 174 1.70 0.66 14.61
CA SER A 174 0.61 0.62 15.58
C SER A 174 -0.71 0.20 14.92
N LEU A 175 -0.97 0.71 13.71
CA LEU A 175 -2.12 0.34 12.88
C LEU A 175 -2.04 -1.12 12.41
N PHE A 176 -0.86 -1.60 12.00
CA PHE A 176 -0.66 -3.02 11.66
C PHE A 176 -1.00 -3.94 12.84
N ARG A 177 -0.48 -3.65 14.05
CA ARG A 177 -0.77 -4.45 15.25
C ARG A 177 -2.26 -4.39 15.63
N ARG A 178 -2.93 -3.25 15.41
CA ARG A 178 -4.38 -3.13 15.61
C ARG A 178 -5.15 -3.97 14.59
N PHE A 179 -4.76 -3.93 13.32
CA PHE A 179 -5.34 -4.73 12.25
C PHE A 179 -5.21 -6.23 12.55
N GLN A 180 -4.01 -6.69 12.92
CA GLN A 180 -3.79 -8.08 13.31
C GLN A 180 -4.74 -8.54 14.42
N ARG A 181 -4.88 -7.75 15.49
CA ARG A 181 -5.82 -8.06 16.59
C ARG A 181 -7.28 -8.11 16.12
N LEU A 182 -7.68 -7.26 15.17
CA LEU A 182 -9.03 -7.26 14.62
C LEU A 182 -9.29 -8.52 13.80
N VAL A 183 -8.35 -8.91 12.94
CA VAL A 183 -8.45 -10.16 12.15
C VAL A 183 -8.53 -11.37 13.09
N ASP A 184 -7.64 -11.46 14.09
CA ASP A 184 -7.65 -12.55 15.08
C ASP A 184 -8.97 -12.62 15.86
N ALA A 185 -9.57 -11.47 16.20
CA ALA A 185 -10.84 -11.42 16.91
C ALA A 185 -12.01 -11.87 16.03
N ILE A 186 -12.01 -11.53 14.74
CA ILE A 186 -13.01 -11.98 13.78
C ILE A 186 -12.91 -13.49 13.57
N ASP A 187 -11.69 -14.01 13.37
CA ASP A 187 -11.45 -15.44 13.18
C ASP A 187 -11.87 -16.26 14.42
N LYS A 188 -11.61 -15.75 15.63
CA LYS A 188 -12.09 -16.38 16.88
C LYS A 188 -13.61 -16.40 16.97
N ARG A 189 -14.30 -15.33 16.57
CA ARG A 189 -15.76 -15.23 16.60
C ARG A 189 -16.39 -16.25 15.65
N ASP A 190 -15.80 -16.46 14.48
CA ASP A 190 -16.30 -17.38 13.47
C ASP A 190 -16.11 -18.86 13.87
N ASN A 191 -15.13 -19.16 14.75
CA ASN A 191 -14.89 -20.49 15.30
C ASN A 191 -15.82 -20.90 16.48
N PHE A 192 -16.66 -20.02 17.02
CA PHE A 192 -17.59 -20.39 18.10
C PHE A 192 -18.89 -21.02 17.54
N PRO A 193 -19.27 -22.25 17.96
CA PRO A 193 -20.50 -22.89 17.51
C PRO A 193 -21.74 -22.06 17.88
N ALA A 194 -22.66 -21.91 16.92
CA ALA A 194 -23.89 -21.16 17.13
C ALA A 194 -24.78 -21.80 18.20
N PRO A 195 -25.46 -21.01 19.06
CA PRO A 195 -26.60 -21.52 19.82
C PRO A 195 -27.71 -21.93 18.84
N SER A 196 -28.35 -23.08 19.08
CA SER A 196 -29.29 -23.72 18.17
C SER A 196 -30.63 -22.97 18.07
N SER A 197 -30.68 -21.82 17.41
CA SER A 197 -31.96 -21.18 17.07
C SER A 197 -31.94 -20.63 15.65
N ALA A 198 -32.99 -20.95 14.88
CA ALA A 198 -33.15 -20.54 13.49
C ALA A 198 -33.23 -19.00 13.30
N ALA A 199 -33.60 -18.27 14.36
CA ALA A 199 -33.62 -16.80 14.37
C ALA A 199 -32.20 -16.19 14.48
N ALA A 200 -31.25 -16.90 15.11
CA ALA A 200 -29.84 -16.46 15.20
C ALA A 200 -29.10 -16.63 13.87
N THR A 201 -29.52 -17.57 13.02
CA THR A 201 -28.90 -17.84 11.71
C THR A 201 -29.18 -16.73 10.71
N ALA A 202 -30.42 -16.24 10.63
CA ALA A 202 -30.81 -15.16 9.71
C ALA A 202 -30.21 -13.79 10.08
N ALA A 203 -30.07 -13.50 11.38
CA ALA A 203 -29.40 -12.28 11.86
C ALA A 203 -27.88 -12.33 11.61
N ARG A 204 -27.27 -13.53 11.61
CA ARG A 204 -25.85 -13.72 11.28
C ARG A 204 -25.56 -13.46 9.81
N ASP A 205 -26.40 -13.91 8.86
CA ASP A 205 -26.13 -13.73 7.42
C ASP A 205 -26.06 -12.25 6.99
N VAL A 206 -26.86 -11.38 7.64
CA VAL A 206 -26.83 -9.93 7.38
C VAL A 206 -25.61 -9.26 8.03
N GLN A 207 -25.20 -9.69 9.23
CA GLN A 207 -24.04 -9.15 9.95
C GLN A 207 -22.68 -9.66 9.37
N HIS A 208 -22.65 -10.89 8.86
CA HIS A 208 -21.45 -11.57 8.34
C HIS A 208 -20.99 -10.98 7.00
N ARG A 209 -21.92 -10.46 6.19
CA ARG A 209 -21.61 -9.73 4.95
C ARG A 209 -20.88 -8.40 5.18
N ASN A 210 -21.09 -7.75 6.33
CA ASN A 210 -20.45 -6.47 6.65
C ASN A 210 -19.19 -6.59 7.52
N THR A 211 -18.77 -7.81 7.89
CA THR A 211 -17.65 -8.01 8.84
C THR A 211 -16.71 -9.18 8.51
N SER A 212 -16.79 -9.76 7.31
CA SER A 212 -15.89 -10.85 6.91
C SER A 212 -14.57 -10.27 6.39
N VAL A 213 -13.45 -10.71 6.95
CA VAL A 213 -12.12 -10.37 6.43
C VAL A 213 -11.94 -11.12 5.11
N THR A 214 -11.60 -10.42 4.05
CA THR A 214 -11.34 -11.01 2.73
C THR A 214 -10.00 -11.77 2.73
N PRO A 215 -9.80 -12.78 1.86
CA PRO A 215 -8.50 -13.41 1.67
C PRO A 215 -7.40 -12.39 1.35
N GLU A 216 -7.72 -11.36 0.57
CA GLU A 216 -6.83 -10.26 0.20
C GLU A 216 -6.37 -9.47 1.43
N LEU A 217 -7.28 -9.14 2.35
CA LEU A 217 -6.92 -8.51 3.62
C LEU A 217 -6.06 -9.42 4.49
N ARG A 218 -6.32 -10.73 4.53
CA ARG A 218 -5.47 -11.66 5.29
C ARG A 218 -4.05 -11.72 4.76
N ARG A 219 -3.84 -11.59 3.44
CA ARG A 219 -2.49 -11.52 2.85
C ARG A 219 -1.67 -10.35 3.39
N LEU A 220 -2.29 -9.26 3.83
CA LEU A 220 -1.59 -8.13 4.43
C LEU A 220 -0.84 -8.48 5.74
N LEU A 221 -1.17 -9.60 6.39
CA LEU A 221 -0.43 -10.11 7.56
C LEU A 221 0.82 -10.91 7.18
N GLY A 222 0.96 -11.30 5.90
CA GLY A 222 2.07 -12.08 5.40
C GLY A 222 3.36 -11.28 5.31
N ARG A 223 4.49 -11.98 5.50
CA ARG A 223 5.83 -11.42 5.28
C ARG A 223 6.45 -11.84 3.96
N GLU A 224 5.84 -12.80 3.28
CA GLU A 224 6.32 -13.25 1.98
C GLU A 224 5.98 -12.17 0.94
N PRO A 225 6.97 -11.56 0.28
CA PRO A 225 6.69 -10.63 -0.80
C PRO A 225 6.09 -11.37 -1.99
N ASP A 226 5.10 -10.75 -2.62
CA ASP A 226 4.59 -11.18 -3.93
C ASP A 226 5.63 -10.81 -5.00
N LEU A 227 6.68 -11.63 -5.07
CA LEU A 227 7.71 -11.51 -6.09
C LEU A 227 7.13 -12.05 -7.38
N CYS A 228 7.15 -11.24 -8.42
CA CYS A 228 6.98 -11.74 -9.76
C CYS A 228 8.20 -12.60 -10.09
N VAL A 229 8.13 -13.90 -9.79
CA VAL A 229 9.16 -14.86 -10.12
C VAL A 229 9.17 -14.99 -11.64
N GLU A 230 10.28 -14.61 -12.26
CA GLU A 230 10.49 -14.90 -13.68
C GLU A 230 10.55 -16.42 -13.86
N GLY A 231 9.47 -16.97 -14.41
CA GLY A 231 9.39 -18.36 -14.80
C GLY A 231 9.90 -18.56 -16.22
N SER A 232 11.13 -19.09 -16.32
CA SER A 232 11.72 -19.93 -17.40
C SER A 232 11.98 -19.30 -18.77
#